data_AF-A0ABD3W9T9-F1
#
_entry.id   AF-A0ABD3W9T9-F1
#
_cell.length_a   1.000
_cell.length_b   1.000
_cell.length_c   1.000
_cell.angle_alpha   90.00
_cell.angle_beta   90.00
_cell.angle_gamma   90.00
#
_symmetry.space_group_name_H-M   'P 1'
#
loop_
_entity.id
_entity.type
_entity.pdbx_description
1 polymer ?
#
loop_
_entity_poly.entity_id
_entity_poly.type
_entity_poly.pdbx_seq_one_letter_code
_entity_poly.pdbx_strand_id
1 'polypeptide(L)'
;MGEPTVLPTVYTEPASRANNFSYGFCNALIGAKQPVPKCPPEPDLGIVVELQAAGGPAAEHDKHTLITRAWTKIPLFDNTSRLIAGRFRIPMRNVPIKPFLHPSQVQKIPKYGDSDLYYRIVNMRDAEIHSMAQISAQNSNQYQTPQIIRTPVPPPPSYPPPPSPVSIKSGR
;
A
#
# COMPACT_ATOMS: atom_id res chain seq x y z
N MET A 1 -15.35 -6.21 0.41
CA MET A 1 -14.97 -5.23 1.45
C MET A 1 -15.52 -3.88 1.06
N GLY A 2 -15.81 -3.02 2.04
CA GLY A 2 -16.71 -1.87 1.93
C GLY A 2 -16.35 -0.81 0.89
N GLU A 3 -17.24 0.16 0.73
CA GLU A 3 -17.09 1.25 -0.24
C GLU A 3 -15.80 2.06 -0.03
N PRO A 4 -15.15 2.52 -1.10
CA PRO A 4 -14.01 3.42 -1.00
C PRO A 4 -14.37 4.65 -0.18
N THR A 5 -13.49 5.05 0.74
CA THR A 5 -13.64 6.31 1.47
C THR A 5 -12.82 7.38 0.78
N VAL A 6 -13.48 8.43 0.31
CA VAL A 6 -12.82 9.61 -0.26
C VAL A 6 -12.33 10.49 0.88
N LEU A 7 -11.03 10.74 0.91
CA LEU A 7 -10.41 11.66 1.87
C LEU A 7 -10.58 13.11 1.40
N PRO A 8 -10.62 14.10 2.31
CA PRO A 8 -10.71 15.49 1.92
C PRO A 8 -9.53 15.89 1.02
N THR A 9 -9.82 16.67 -0.01
CA THR A 9 -8.79 17.31 -0.83
C THR A 9 -7.99 18.28 0.02
N VAL A 10 -6.67 18.21 -0.07
CA VAL A 10 -5.76 19.14 0.62
C VAL A 10 -4.83 19.78 -0.40
N TYR A 11 -4.46 21.02 -0.12
CA TYR A 11 -3.45 21.72 -0.91
C TYR A 11 -2.06 21.40 -0.36
N THR A 12 -1.10 21.28 -1.27
CA THR A 12 0.30 21.17 -0.89
C THR A 12 0.79 22.53 -0.36
N GLU A 13 1.38 22.54 0.83
CA GLU A 13 2.07 23.72 1.33
C GLU A 13 3.54 23.72 0.85
N PRO A 14 4.13 24.90 0.53
CA PRO A 14 5.55 24.99 0.23
C PRO A 14 6.39 24.66 1.49
N ALA A 15 7.48 23.90 1.35
CA ALA A 15 8.39 23.51 2.46
C ALA A 15 8.94 24.65 3.32
N SER A 16 8.79 25.91 2.90
CA SER A 16 9.19 27.13 3.61
C SER A 16 8.66 27.28 5.05
N ARG A 17 7.62 26.53 5.45
CA ARG A 17 7.02 26.62 6.81
C ARG A 17 7.51 25.55 7.80
N ALA A 18 8.32 24.59 7.38
CA ALA A 18 8.81 23.55 8.25
C ALA A 18 10.34 23.58 8.28
N ASN A 19 10.89 24.09 9.39
CA ASN A 19 12.32 24.37 9.67
C ASN A 19 13.35 23.25 9.38
N ASN A 20 12.95 22.09 8.84
CA ASN A 20 13.80 20.92 8.62
C ASN A 20 13.55 20.17 7.29
N PHE A 21 12.76 20.71 6.36
CA PHE A 21 12.59 20.09 5.04
C PHE A 21 13.52 20.75 4.01
N SER A 22 14.25 19.94 3.25
CA SER A 22 15.11 20.42 2.17
C SER A 22 14.32 21.30 1.19
N TYR A 23 14.98 22.32 0.64
CA TYR A 23 14.41 23.12 -0.44
C TYR A 23 13.96 22.20 -1.59
N GLY A 24 12.73 22.37 -2.09
CA GLY A 24 12.18 21.64 -3.24
C GLY A 24 11.10 20.59 -2.94
N PHE A 25 10.76 20.34 -1.67
CA PHE A 25 9.65 19.45 -1.31
C PHE A 25 8.35 20.23 -1.08
N CYS A 26 7.22 19.69 -1.55
CA CYS A 26 5.87 20.17 -1.24
C CYS A 26 5.17 19.10 -0.41
N ASN A 27 4.65 19.45 0.76
CA ASN A 27 3.97 18.50 1.64
C ASN A 27 2.46 18.77 1.67
N ALA A 28 1.68 17.71 1.58
CA ALA A 28 0.24 17.73 1.80
C ALA A 28 -0.04 16.83 3.01
N LEU A 29 -0.66 17.38 4.05
CA LEU A 29 -0.99 16.63 5.25
C LEU A 29 -2.49 16.30 5.25
N ILE A 30 -2.81 15.01 5.18
CA ILE A 30 -4.18 14.52 5.34
C ILE A 30 -4.25 13.75 6.65
N GLY A 31 -5.07 14.24 7.56
CA GLY A 31 -5.41 13.53 8.80
C GLY A 31 -6.77 12.88 8.67
N ALA A 32 -6.82 11.56 8.57
CA ALA A 32 -8.08 10.81 8.51
C ALA A 32 -8.05 9.58 9.41
N LYS A 33 -9.21 9.27 9.99
CA LYS A 33 -9.46 8.05 10.75
C LYS A 33 -10.55 7.28 10.04
N GLN A 34 -10.24 6.06 9.61
CA GLN A 34 -11.19 5.20 8.92
C GLN A 34 -11.36 3.90 9.73
N PRO A 35 -12.59 3.57 10.16
CA PRO A 35 -12.85 2.26 10.74
C PRO A 35 -12.73 1.20 9.65
N VAL A 36 -11.98 0.13 9.93
CA VAL A 36 -11.90 -1.03 9.04
C VAL A 36 -12.97 -2.03 9.47
N PRO A 37 -13.86 -2.48 8.56
CA PRO A 37 -14.85 -3.50 8.88
C PRO A 37 -14.19 -4.77 9.43
N LYS A 38 -14.89 -5.47 10.33
CA LYS A 38 -14.43 -6.78 10.82
C LYS A 38 -14.27 -7.71 9.62
N CYS A 39 -13.09 -8.31 9.50
CA CYS A 39 -12.72 -9.22 8.42
C CYS A 39 -11.86 -10.35 8.99
N PRO A 40 -11.87 -11.54 8.35
CA PRO A 40 -10.94 -12.61 8.70
C PRO A 40 -9.48 -12.16 8.52
N PRO A 41 -8.56 -12.61 9.39
CA PRO A 41 -7.16 -12.25 9.28
C PRO A 41 -6.48 -13.03 8.16
N GLU A 42 -6.25 -12.36 7.03
CA GLU A 42 -5.59 -12.92 5.85
C GLU A 42 -4.32 -12.14 5.49
N PRO A 43 -3.17 -12.81 5.21
CA PRO A 43 -1.91 -12.12 4.91
C PRO A 43 -1.94 -11.24 3.65
N ASP A 44 -2.81 -11.57 2.68
CA ASP A 44 -2.98 -10.78 1.46
C ASP A 44 -4.04 -9.67 1.60
N LEU A 45 -4.76 -9.63 2.72
CA LEU A 45 -5.74 -8.59 2.97
C LEU A 45 -5.04 -7.27 3.27
N GLY A 46 -5.45 -6.24 2.55
CA GLY A 46 -4.87 -4.91 2.71
C GLY A 46 -5.80 -3.80 2.27
N ILE A 47 -5.45 -2.58 2.67
CA ILE A 47 -6.12 -1.36 2.24
C ILE A 47 -5.37 -0.82 1.03
N VAL A 48 -6.06 -0.68 -0.09
CA VAL A 48 -5.53 0.03 -1.25
C VAL A 48 -5.71 1.52 -1.03
N VAL A 49 -4.63 2.26 -1.14
CA VAL A 49 -4.65 3.73 -1.05
C VAL A 49 -4.23 4.29 -2.40
N GLU A 50 -5.08 5.17 -2.92
CA GLU A 50 -4.87 5.87 -4.18
C GLU A 50 -4.48 7.34 -3.91
N LEU A 51 -3.43 7.81 -4.57
CA LEU A 51 -3.08 9.23 -4.61
C LEU A 51 -3.55 9.82 -5.94
N GLN A 52 -4.50 10.75 -5.84
CA GLN A 52 -4.88 11.61 -6.94
C GLN A 52 -4.33 13.01 -6.72
N ALA A 53 -3.79 13.61 -7.77
CA ALA A 53 -3.26 14.97 -7.73
C ALA A 53 -3.61 15.72 -9.01
N ALA A 54 -3.90 17.01 -8.86
CA ALA A 54 -4.14 17.93 -9.96
C ALA A 54 -2.82 18.52 -10.48
N GLY A 55 -2.81 18.91 -11.75
CA GLY A 55 -1.59 19.36 -12.43
C GLY A 55 -0.62 18.22 -12.77
N GLY A 56 0.55 18.57 -13.32
CA GLY A 56 1.56 17.62 -13.80
C GLY A 56 1.33 17.10 -15.23
N PRO A 57 2.20 16.21 -15.75
CA PRO A 57 2.07 15.65 -17.10
C PRO A 57 0.68 15.02 -17.31
N ALA A 58 0.05 15.20 -18.47
CA ALA A 58 -1.33 14.78 -18.77
C ALA A 58 -2.48 15.62 -18.14
N ALA A 59 -2.18 16.70 -17.41
CA ALA A 59 -3.18 17.69 -16.95
C ALA A 59 -3.22 18.95 -17.83
N GLU A 60 -2.81 18.84 -19.11
CA GLU A 60 -2.58 19.98 -20.02
C GLU A 60 -3.86 20.79 -20.30
N HIS A 61 -5.01 20.11 -20.36
CA HIS A 61 -6.30 20.71 -20.72
C HIS A 61 -7.15 21.07 -19.50
N ASP A 62 -6.83 20.51 -18.33
CA ASP A 62 -7.50 20.84 -17.08
C ASP A 62 -6.53 20.67 -15.90
N LYS A 63 -6.09 21.81 -15.35
CA LYS A 63 -5.15 21.88 -14.24
C LYS A 63 -5.78 21.57 -12.89
N HIS A 64 -7.11 21.51 -12.81
CA HIS A 64 -7.86 21.26 -11.57
C HIS A 64 -8.38 19.83 -11.47
N THR A 65 -8.45 19.10 -12.58
CA THR A 65 -8.83 17.68 -12.56
C THR A 65 -7.81 16.84 -11.78
N LEU A 66 -8.33 16.07 -10.82
CA LEU A 66 -7.57 15.09 -10.07
C LEU A 66 -7.35 13.83 -10.92
N ILE A 67 -6.08 13.45 -11.11
CA ILE A 67 -5.70 12.24 -11.85
C ILE A 67 -4.97 11.29 -10.92
N THR A 68 -5.25 10.00 -11.01
CA THR A 68 -4.49 8.94 -10.33
C THR A 68 -3.02 9.00 -10.71
N ARG A 69 -2.16 9.30 -9.74
CA ARG A 69 -0.71 9.40 -9.95
C ARG A 69 0.05 8.21 -9.38
N ALA A 70 -0.39 7.74 -8.23
CA ALA A 70 0.29 6.68 -7.51
C ALA A 70 -0.68 5.91 -6.62
N TRP A 71 -0.22 4.78 -6.11
CA TRP A 71 -1.00 3.96 -5.19
C TRP A 71 -0.10 3.11 -4.30
N THR A 72 -0.67 2.53 -3.25
CA THR A 72 0.02 1.52 -2.44
C THR A 72 -0.99 0.57 -1.82
N LYS A 73 -0.50 -0.52 -1.22
CA LYS A 73 -1.33 -1.49 -0.48
C LYS A 73 -0.77 -1.63 0.93
N ILE A 74 -1.56 -1.19 1.92
CA ILE A 74 -1.25 -1.34 3.34
C ILE A 74 -1.61 -2.76 3.76
N PRO A 75 -0.64 -3.59 4.19
CA PRO A 75 -0.94 -4.91 4.75
C PRO A 75 -1.61 -4.75 6.12
N LEU A 76 -2.68 -5.52 6.38
CA LEU A 76 -3.33 -5.52 7.69
C LEU A 76 -2.79 -6.61 8.62
N PHE A 77 -2.53 -7.80 8.07
CA PHE A 77 -2.13 -8.97 8.84
C PHE A 77 -0.77 -9.51 8.38
N ASP A 78 -0.01 -10.06 9.32
CA ASP A 78 1.22 -10.79 9.02
C ASP A 78 0.94 -12.24 8.57
N ASN A 79 1.99 -12.98 8.23
CA ASN A 79 1.88 -14.38 7.79
C ASN A 79 1.40 -15.33 8.90
N THR A 80 1.31 -14.86 10.14
CA THR A 80 0.74 -15.59 11.27
C THR A 80 -0.67 -15.10 11.61
N SER A 81 -1.33 -14.39 10.69
CA SER A 81 -2.68 -13.86 10.84
C SER A 81 -2.83 -12.89 12.03
N ARG A 82 -1.74 -12.21 12.42
CA ARG A 82 -1.75 -11.19 13.48
C ARG A 82 -1.80 -9.79 12.87
N LEU A 83 -2.58 -8.91 13.48
CA LEU A 83 -2.70 -7.51 13.07
C LEU A 83 -1.34 -6.83 13.17
N ILE A 84 -0.90 -6.17 12.09
CA ILE A 84 0.33 -5.38 12.05
C ILE A 84 0.03 -4.00 12.63
N ALA A 85 -0.14 -3.92 13.96
CA ALA A 85 -0.38 -2.65 14.65
C ALA A 85 0.92 -1.84 14.79
N GLY A 86 0.82 -0.52 14.66
CA GLY A 86 1.99 0.37 14.78
C GLY A 86 1.90 1.65 13.93
N ARG A 87 3.04 2.34 13.83
CA ARG A 87 3.24 3.55 13.02
C ARG A 87 4.15 3.22 11.85
N PHE A 88 3.64 3.33 10.63
CA PHE A 88 4.37 2.88 9.45
C PHE A 88 4.45 3.94 8.34
N ARG A 89 5.56 3.89 7.60
CA ARG A 89 5.81 4.64 6.37
C ARG A 89 5.95 3.65 5.23
N ILE A 90 5.23 3.87 4.13
CA ILE A 90 5.34 3.04 2.91
C ILE A 90 5.39 3.93 1.67
N PRO A 91 6.28 3.65 0.70
CA PRO A 91 6.34 4.43 -0.53
C PRO A 91 5.12 4.21 -1.41
N MET A 92 4.72 5.27 -2.09
CA MET A 92 3.74 5.23 -3.16
C MET A 92 4.39 4.68 -4.43
N ARG A 93 3.61 3.90 -5.19
CA ARG A 93 4.05 3.13 -6.36
C ARG A 93 3.38 3.64 -7.62
N ASN A 94 4.09 3.52 -8.74
CA ASN A 94 3.57 3.94 -10.04
C ASN A 94 2.32 3.13 -10.43
N VAL A 95 1.42 3.79 -11.15
CA VAL A 95 0.26 3.19 -11.82
C VAL A 95 0.70 2.16 -12.89
N PRO A 96 -0.16 1.20 -13.28
CA PRO A 96 -1.57 1.01 -12.90
C PRO A 96 -1.78 0.35 -11.52
N ILE A 97 -2.94 0.60 -10.93
CA ILE A 97 -3.39 -0.02 -9.66
C ILE A 97 -3.66 -1.51 -9.89
N LYS A 98 -3.06 -2.38 -9.06
CA LYS A 98 -3.21 -3.84 -9.14
C LYS A 98 -3.54 -4.42 -7.76
N PRO A 99 -4.81 -4.35 -7.29
CA PRO A 99 -5.20 -4.69 -5.91
C PRO A 99 -4.95 -6.17 -5.55
N PHE A 100 -4.98 -7.04 -6.55
CA PHE A 100 -4.75 -8.48 -6.45
C PHE A 100 -3.30 -8.85 -6.15
N LEU A 101 -2.37 -7.90 -6.21
CA LEU A 101 -0.98 -8.17 -5.86
C LEU A 101 -0.81 -8.29 -4.35
N HIS A 102 0.01 -9.25 -3.95
CA HIS A 102 0.45 -9.36 -2.57
C HIS A 102 1.23 -8.10 -2.16
N PRO A 103 1.12 -7.59 -0.92
CA PRO A 103 1.86 -6.41 -0.48
C PRO A 103 3.37 -6.49 -0.78
N SER A 104 3.98 -7.68 -0.65
CA SER A 104 5.40 -7.89 -0.98
C SER A 104 5.74 -7.77 -2.48
N GLN A 105 4.76 -8.01 -3.36
CA GLN A 105 4.89 -7.82 -4.81
C GLN A 105 4.70 -6.34 -5.17
N VAL A 106 3.78 -5.63 -4.51
CA VAL A 106 3.60 -4.18 -4.68
C VAL A 106 4.91 -3.43 -4.39
N GLN A 107 5.69 -3.87 -3.41
CA GLN A 107 6.99 -3.26 -3.10
C GLN A 107 8.02 -3.33 -4.23
N LYS A 108 7.82 -4.18 -5.24
CA LYS A 108 8.70 -4.29 -6.42
C LYS A 108 8.38 -3.28 -7.52
N ILE A 109 7.20 -2.67 -7.48
CA ILE A 109 6.80 -1.64 -8.46
C ILE A 109 7.69 -0.41 -8.23
N PRO A 110 8.17 0.29 -9.27
CA PRO A 110 8.93 1.52 -9.08
C PRO A 110 8.19 2.55 -8.21
N LYS A 111 8.94 3.27 -7.37
CA LYS A 111 8.39 4.33 -6.53
C LYS A 111 7.92 5.51 -7.40
N TYR A 112 6.88 6.20 -6.96
CA TYR A 112 6.43 7.45 -7.54
C TYR A 112 7.17 8.63 -6.88
N GLY A 113 8.34 8.96 -7.43
CA GLY A 113 9.23 9.97 -6.85
C GLY A 113 9.54 9.70 -5.37
N ASP A 114 9.56 10.77 -4.58
CA ASP A 114 9.75 10.74 -3.13
C ASP A 114 8.41 10.77 -2.36
N SER A 115 7.34 10.25 -2.96
CA SER A 115 6.02 10.20 -2.33
C SER A 115 5.92 9.01 -1.36
N ASP A 116 5.63 9.30 -0.09
CA ASP A 116 5.42 8.31 0.96
C ASP A 116 4.09 8.53 1.68
N LEU A 117 3.44 7.42 2.04
CA LEU A 117 2.28 7.38 2.90
C LEU A 117 2.69 7.05 4.34
N TYR A 118 2.28 7.91 5.27
CA TYR A 118 2.44 7.71 6.72
C TYR A 118 1.09 7.31 7.30
N TYR A 119 1.02 6.14 7.95
CA TYR A 119 -0.22 5.60 8.48
C TYR A 119 -0.03 4.94 9.85
N ARG A 120 -1.15 4.77 10.56
CA ARG A 120 -1.19 4.11 11.87
C ARG A 120 -2.24 3.01 11.80
N ILE A 121 -1.86 1.80 12.20
CA ILE A 121 -2.80 0.69 12.41
C ILE A 121 -2.92 0.51 13.91
N VAL A 122 -4.16 0.60 14.42
CA VAL A 122 -4.46 0.51 15.84
C VAL A 122 -5.54 -0.53 16.08
N ASN A 123 -5.49 -1.19 17.23
CA ASN A 123 -6.61 -2.01 17.64
C ASN A 123 -7.81 -1.10 17.97
N MET A 124 -9.02 -1.55 17.67
CA MET A 124 -10.25 -0.78 17.93
C MET A 124 -10.39 -0.38 19.40
N ARG A 125 -9.97 -1.25 20.33
CA ARG A 125 -10.00 -0.99 21.78
C ARG A 125 -9.13 0.20 22.20
N ASP A 126 -8.05 0.46 21.45
CA ASP A 126 -7.04 1.48 21.75
C ASP A 126 -7.25 2.74 20.90
N ALA A 127 -8.31 2.78 20.08
CA ALA A 127 -8.50 3.79 19.06
C ALA A 127 -8.60 5.23 19.61
N GLU A 128 -9.24 5.42 20.78
CA GLU A 128 -9.38 6.74 21.41
C GLU A 128 -8.04 7.31 21.87
N ILE A 129 -7.22 6.49 22.52
CA ILE A 129 -5.87 6.87 22.98
C ILE A 129 -5.02 7.35 21.80
N HIS A 130 -5.06 6.61 20.68
CA HIS A 130 -4.32 6.95 19.49
C HIS A 130 -4.91 8.12 18.69
N SER A 131 -6.18 8.44 18.88
CA SER A 131 -6.83 9.59 18.22
C SER A 131 -6.33 10.93 18.76
N MET A 132 -5.81 10.95 20.00
CA MET A 132 -5.22 12.16 20.60
C MET A 132 -3.83 12.51 20.04
N ALA A 133 -3.16 11.56 19.38
CA ALA A 133 -1.81 11.77 18.88
C ALA A 133 -1.81 12.67 17.64
N GLN A 134 -1.16 13.83 17.75
CA GLN A 134 -1.07 14.82 16.67
C GLN A 134 -0.58 14.21 15.35
N ILE A 135 -1.26 14.58 14.27
CA ILE A 135 -0.86 14.28 12.89
C ILE A 135 0.00 15.46 12.44
N SER A 136 1.30 15.23 12.27
CA SER A 136 2.28 16.25 11.90
C SER A 136 3.46 15.61 11.20
N ALA A 137 4.02 16.31 10.21
CA ALA A 137 5.22 15.90 9.50
C ALA A 137 6.46 15.87 10.42
N GLN A 138 6.46 16.63 11.52
CA GLN A 138 7.51 16.63 12.53
C GLN A 138 7.67 15.27 13.22
N ASN A 139 6.59 14.48 13.28
CA ASN A 139 6.59 13.16 13.92
C ASN A 139 7.03 12.04 12.96
N SER A 140 7.55 12.36 11.77
CA SER A 140 7.91 11.39 10.73
C SER A 140 8.96 10.38 11.17
N ASN A 141 9.84 10.76 12.11
CA ASN A 141 10.85 9.90 12.73
C ASN A 141 10.26 8.75 13.57
N GLN A 142 8.99 8.84 13.97
CA GLN A 142 8.29 7.79 14.73
C GLN A 142 7.73 6.66 13.87
N TYR A 143 7.87 6.76 12.54
CA TYR A 143 7.30 5.81 11.59
C TYR A 143 8.39 4.92 10.99
N GLN A 144 8.12 3.63 10.96
CA GLN A 144 9.06 2.62 10.45
C GLN A 144 8.54 1.97 9.17
N THR A 145 9.42 1.29 8.43
CA THR A 145 9.01 0.49 7.28
C THR A 145 8.27 -0.76 7.77
N PRO A 146 7.08 -1.11 7.21
CA PRO A 146 6.38 -2.33 7.59
C PRO A 146 7.19 -3.57 7.17
N GLN A 147 7.26 -4.57 8.04
CA GLN A 147 7.93 -5.84 7.76
C GLN A 147 7.00 -6.75 6.93
N ILE A 148 7.10 -6.65 5.60
CA ILE A 148 6.27 -7.44 4.68
C ILE A 148 7.02 -8.71 4.29
N ILE A 149 6.83 -9.77 5.07
CA ILE A 149 7.50 -11.05 4.85
C ILE A 149 6.82 -11.80 3.70
N ARG A 150 7.60 -12.35 2.77
CA ARG A 150 7.08 -13.25 1.74
C ARG A 150 6.80 -14.63 2.35
N THR A 151 5.65 -15.22 2.05
CA THR A 151 5.56 -16.67 2.02
C THR A 151 6.31 -17.15 0.77
N PRO A 152 7.28 -18.08 0.89
CA PRO A 152 7.78 -18.80 -0.27
C PRO A 152 6.60 -19.55 -0.89
N VAL A 153 6.38 -19.36 -2.19
CA VAL A 153 5.50 -20.29 -2.93
C VAL A 153 6.20 -21.64 -2.90
N PRO A 154 5.61 -22.71 -2.34
CA PRO A 154 6.21 -24.02 -2.43
C PRO A 154 6.39 -24.37 -3.92
N PRO A 155 7.53 -24.97 -4.32
CA PRO A 155 7.74 -25.36 -5.69
C PRO A 155 6.57 -26.25 -6.15
N PRO A 156 6.12 -26.12 -7.42
CA PRO A 156 5.09 -27.00 -7.95
C PRO A 156 5.52 -28.46 -7.75
N PRO A 157 4.59 -29.39 -7.43
CA PRO A 157 4.92 -30.78 -7.30
C PRO A 157 5.58 -31.25 -8.60
N SER A 158 6.79 -31.79 -8.50
CA SER A 158 7.48 -32.42 -9.62
C SER A 158 6.77 -33.74 -9.93
N TYR A 159 5.78 -33.71 -10.82
CA TYR A 159 5.19 -34.94 -11.33
C TYR A 159 6.18 -35.60 -12.29
N PRO A 160 6.54 -36.88 -12.11
CA PRO A 160 7.30 -37.60 -13.12
C PRO A 160 6.49 -37.62 -14.43
N PRO A 161 7.16 -37.55 -15.60
CA PRO A 161 6.46 -37.65 -16.87
C PRO A 161 5.69 -38.97 -16.95
N PRO A 162 4.50 -38.98 -17.58
CA PRO A 162 3.73 -40.21 -17.75
C PRO A 162 4.55 -41.26 -18.50
N PRO A 163 4.41 -42.56 -18.16
CA PRO A 163 5.13 -43.61 -18.86
C PRO A 163 4.77 -43.63 -20.35
N SER A 164 5.77 -43.80 -21.20
CA SER A 164 5.58 -43.89 -22.66
C SER A 164 4.58 -45.01 -23.00
N PRO A 165 3.68 -44.81 -23.98
CA PRO A 165 2.75 -45.84 -24.38
C PRO A 165 3.49 -47.09 -24.85
N VAL A 166 3.07 -48.25 -24.34
CA VAL A 166 3.59 -49.55 -24.74
C VAL A 166 3.20 -49.79 -26.20
N SER A 167 4.20 -49.86 -27.09
CA SER A 167 3.99 -50.28 -28.48
C SER A 167 3.54 -51.74 -28.53
N ILE A 168 2.23 -51.95 -28.63
CA ILE A 168 1.66 -53.26 -28.96
C ILE A 168 1.98 -53.50 -30.44
N LYS A 169 3.02 -54.30 -30.72
CA LYS A 169 3.23 -54.85 -32.07
C LYS A 169 2.08 -55.81 -32.36
N SER A 170 1.18 -55.46 -33.29
CA SER A 170 0.21 -56.43 -33.80
C SER A 170 0.96 -57.47 -34.62
N GLY A 171 1.08 -58.69 -34.08
CA GLY A 171 1.51 -59.85 -34.84
C GLY A 171 0.50 -60.16 -35.95
N ARG A 172 1.01 -60.35 -37.16
CA ARG A 172 0.32 -61.08 -38.24
C ARG A 172 0.62 -62.56 -38.09
#